data_AF-A0A1I7WPK0-F1
#
_entry.id   AF-A0A1I7WPK0-F1
#
_cell.length_a   1.000
_cell.length_b   1.000
_cell.length_c   1.000
_cell.angle_alpha   90.00
_cell.angle_beta   90.00
_cell.angle_gamma   90.00
#
_symmetry.space_group_name_H-M   'P 1'
#
loop_
_entity.id
_entity.type
_entity.pdbx_description
1 polymer ?
#
loop_
_entity_poly.entity_id
_entity_poly.type
_entity_poly.pdbx_seq_one_letter_code
_entity_poly.pdbx_strand_id
1 'polypeptide(L)'
;MYELDPAMKRFIFKHYFANTTMGLRAVFHLVTFLTYTYICYFDYNLVKGSMLPIPDQFFSKFVWLTLICLYIQTFYHLIAFFIDLTRCQHAFFHYFARAIVGPIGMSVVLLFWTLFLFDPNTLLADENAKRIIAIKWYNHGIHTLPLITVLIDISIWNHGQPSKKAAVIGIAVFAVLYITELVHPIFCLRIKICYFLEYIFAYSLHYVYYISGFWAYPILGQLSLPFRTLFIAALTTIYSVVALVAAICHANSRLKSFLDFVLYTILFPIGMTACTLFWCLHAVDPSLIMPDWVAALIPSWLNHVTHTLPVPYFMMDMLMTKRLVPTQKTTFFMSVFLRFICADRGWLLGVPPLFFTIY
;
A
#
# COMPACT_ATOMS: atom_id res chain seq x y z
N MET A 1 58.36 -31.34 15.69
CA MET A 1 57.12 -30.58 15.45
C MET A 1 56.85 -30.61 13.95
N TYR A 2 55.75 -31.19 13.50
CA TYR A 2 55.36 -31.12 12.09
C TYR A 2 54.87 -29.71 11.78
N GLU A 3 55.59 -28.95 10.96
CA GLU A 3 55.10 -27.66 10.46
C GLU A 3 53.91 -27.90 9.52
N LEU A 4 52.79 -27.25 9.80
CA LEU A 4 51.62 -27.25 8.92
C LEU A 4 51.98 -26.70 7.53
N ASP A 5 51.56 -27.41 6.49
CA ASP A 5 51.64 -27.00 5.09
C ASP A 5 51.16 -25.54 4.91
N PRO A 6 51.93 -24.68 4.22
CA PRO A 6 51.52 -23.32 3.87
C PRO A 6 50.14 -23.19 3.22
N ALA A 7 49.64 -24.19 2.48
CA ALA A 7 48.28 -24.18 1.94
C ALA A 7 47.23 -24.39 3.04
N MET A 8 47.48 -25.32 3.97
CA MET A 8 46.63 -25.58 5.13
C MET A 8 46.56 -24.36 6.06
N LYS A 9 47.70 -23.69 6.33
CA LYS A 9 47.75 -22.45 7.11
C LYS A 9 46.90 -21.35 6.47
N ARG A 10 46.97 -21.19 5.13
CA ARG A 10 46.15 -20.21 4.39
C ARG A 10 44.66 -20.55 4.43
N PHE A 11 44.29 -21.83 4.33
CA PHE A 11 42.91 -22.27 4.42
C PHE A 11 42.30 -22.00 5.80
N ILE A 12 43.00 -22.42 6.88
CA ILE A 12 42.57 -22.20 8.27
C ILE A 12 42.44 -20.70 8.54
N PHE A 13 43.43 -19.91 8.15
CA PHE A 13 43.39 -18.45 8.32
C PHE A 13 42.20 -17.83 7.60
N LYS A 14 41.96 -18.19 6.32
CA LYS A 14 40.83 -17.66 5.54
C LYS A 14 39.47 -18.07 6.13
N HIS A 15 39.34 -19.32 6.58
CA HIS A 15 38.11 -19.85 7.16
C HIS A 15 37.82 -19.22 8.54
N TYR A 16 38.82 -19.15 9.41
CA TYR A 16 38.71 -18.54 10.73
C TYR A 16 38.39 -17.04 10.64
N PHE A 17 39.08 -16.32 9.74
CA PHE A 17 38.85 -14.89 9.50
C PHE A 17 37.45 -14.62 8.92
N ALA A 18 36.98 -15.47 8.00
CA ALA A 18 35.63 -15.35 7.43
C ALA A 18 34.51 -15.60 8.47
N ASN A 19 34.70 -16.58 9.36
CA ASN A 19 33.73 -16.84 10.44
C ASN A 19 33.75 -15.73 11.51
N THR A 20 34.93 -15.19 11.84
CA THR A 20 35.07 -14.11 12.82
C THR A 20 34.43 -12.80 12.32
N THR A 21 34.66 -12.45 11.05
CA THR A 21 34.05 -11.27 10.44
C THR A 21 32.52 -11.39 10.33
N MET A 22 32.00 -12.59 10.06
CA MET A 22 30.56 -12.88 10.06
C MET A 22 29.94 -12.73 11.46
N GLY A 23 30.59 -13.27 12.49
CA GLY A 23 30.11 -13.14 13.87
C GLY A 23 30.04 -11.67 14.32
N LEU A 24 31.06 -10.87 13.98
CA LEU A 24 31.07 -9.43 14.27
C LEU A 24 29.96 -8.67 13.54
N ARG A 25 29.67 -9.03 12.29
CA ARG A 25 28.59 -8.40 11.50
C ARG A 25 27.20 -8.73 12.04
N ALA A 26 26.98 -9.99 12.40
CA ALA A 26 25.74 -10.42 13.06
C ALA A 26 25.51 -9.66 14.38
N VAL A 27 26.55 -9.53 15.21
CA VAL A 27 26.48 -8.75 16.45
C VAL A 27 26.15 -7.29 16.17
N PHE A 28 26.81 -6.67 15.19
CA PHE A 28 26.52 -5.28 14.80
C PHE A 28 25.06 -5.10 14.40
N HIS A 29 24.52 -5.96 13.52
CA HIS A 29 23.13 -5.86 13.08
C HIS A 29 22.14 -6.15 14.20
N LEU A 30 22.42 -7.10 15.08
CA LEU A 30 21.57 -7.37 16.24
C LEU A 30 21.52 -6.18 17.20
N VAL A 31 22.67 -5.63 17.57
CA VAL A 31 22.75 -4.46 18.46
C VAL A 31 22.04 -3.27 17.84
N THR A 32 22.23 -3.06 16.53
CA THR A 32 21.58 -1.96 15.80
C THR A 32 20.08 -2.16 15.72
N PHE A 33 19.60 -3.38 15.44
CA PHE A 33 18.19 -3.73 15.45
C PHE A 33 17.54 -3.48 16.81
N LEU A 34 18.17 -3.93 17.89
CA LEU A 34 17.68 -3.73 19.26
C LEU A 34 17.64 -2.23 19.61
N THR A 35 18.65 -1.47 19.20
CA THR A 35 18.71 -0.03 19.40
C THR A 35 17.57 0.68 18.67
N TYR A 36 17.37 0.40 17.37
CA TYR A 36 16.27 0.99 16.63
C TYR A 36 14.89 0.53 17.11
N THR A 37 14.75 -0.71 17.55
CA THR A 37 13.52 -1.22 18.17
C THR A 37 13.18 -0.43 19.44
N TYR A 38 14.18 -0.16 20.28
CA TYR A 38 14.00 0.68 21.46
C TYR A 38 13.61 2.12 21.11
N ILE A 39 14.24 2.70 20.07
CA ILE A 39 13.87 4.04 19.58
C ILE A 39 12.43 4.05 19.03
N CYS A 40 12.02 3.04 18.27
CA CYS A 40 10.64 2.86 17.80
C CYS A 40 9.65 2.77 18.97
N TYR A 41 9.98 2.01 20.00
CA TYR A 41 9.17 1.90 21.21
C TYR A 41 9.08 3.25 21.94
N PHE A 42 10.19 3.98 22.05
CA PHE A 42 10.20 5.29 22.68
C PHE A 42 9.37 6.31 21.89
N ASP A 43 9.52 6.37 20.56
CA ASP A 43 8.69 7.21 19.67
C ASP A 43 7.19 6.92 19.85
N TYR A 44 6.82 5.64 19.87
CA TYR A 44 5.43 5.21 20.07
C TYR A 44 4.82 5.78 21.35
N ASN A 45 5.60 5.84 22.43
CA ASN A 45 5.14 6.36 23.72
C ASN A 45 5.18 7.89 23.79
N LEU A 46 6.11 8.52 23.08
CA LEU A 46 6.32 9.97 23.05
C LEU A 46 5.29 10.68 22.15
N VAL A 47 5.12 10.20 20.91
CA VAL A 47 4.32 10.84 19.86
C VAL A 47 2.98 10.12 19.72
N LYS A 48 2.05 10.43 20.63
CA LYS A 48 0.68 9.89 20.67
C LYS A 48 -0.38 10.97 20.93
N GLY A 49 -1.63 10.67 20.61
CA GLY A 49 -2.76 11.57 20.85
C GLY A 49 -2.58 12.93 20.17
N SER A 50 -2.56 14.00 20.95
CA SER A 50 -2.37 15.38 20.47
C SER A 50 -0.96 15.73 20.01
N MET A 51 0.04 14.86 20.24
CA MET A 51 1.41 15.05 19.75
C MET A 51 1.59 14.61 18.29
N LEU A 52 0.59 13.95 17.71
CA LEU A 52 0.60 13.51 16.32
C LEU A 52 0.35 14.68 15.35
N PRO A 53 0.88 14.65 14.11
CA PRO A 53 0.58 15.65 13.09
C PRO A 53 -0.92 15.84 12.84
N ILE A 54 -1.68 14.74 12.87
CA ILE A 54 -3.14 14.76 12.93
C ILE A 54 -3.51 14.08 14.26
N PRO A 55 -4.15 14.80 15.20
CA PRO A 55 -4.51 14.26 16.51
C PRO A 55 -5.25 12.92 16.40
N ASP A 56 -4.85 11.96 17.24
CA ASP A 56 -5.43 10.62 17.34
C ASP A 56 -5.33 9.73 16.07
N GLN A 57 -4.65 10.19 15.02
CA GLN A 57 -4.42 9.42 13.81
C GLN A 57 -2.99 8.89 13.78
N PHE A 58 -2.79 7.65 14.23
CA PHE A 58 -1.46 7.03 14.37
C PHE A 58 -0.61 7.14 13.09
N PHE A 59 -1.20 6.87 11.93
CA PHE A 59 -0.48 6.88 10.65
C PHE A 59 -0.05 8.28 10.18
N SER A 60 -0.56 9.35 10.79
CA SER A 60 -0.17 10.72 10.43
C SER A 60 1.33 10.99 10.67
N LYS A 61 1.97 10.23 11.58
CA LYS A 61 3.40 10.33 11.88
C LYS A 61 4.31 10.00 10.68
N PHE A 62 3.82 9.22 9.70
CA PHE A 62 4.59 8.85 8.52
C PHE A 62 4.72 9.99 7.49
N VAL A 63 4.16 11.17 7.79
CA VAL A 63 4.51 12.42 7.09
C VAL A 63 6.01 12.76 7.24
N TRP A 64 6.66 12.27 8.30
CA TRP A 64 8.07 12.50 8.54
C TRP A 64 8.93 11.40 7.91
N LEU A 65 9.76 11.76 6.93
CA LEU A 65 10.76 10.86 6.33
C LEU A 65 11.64 10.17 7.38
N THR A 66 11.93 10.86 8.48
CA THR A 66 12.71 10.33 9.60
C THR A 66 12.09 9.09 10.23
N LEU A 67 10.76 9.05 10.40
CA LEU A 67 10.11 7.85 10.94
C LEU A 67 10.06 6.72 9.92
N ILE A 68 9.83 7.02 8.63
CA ILE A 68 9.94 6.02 7.56
C ILE A 68 11.34 5.39 7.59
N CYS A 69 12.39 6.22 7.68
CA CYS A 69 13.77 5.78 7.80
C CYS A 69 13.97 4.89 9.03
N LEU A 70 13.48 5.29 10.20
CA LEU A 70 13.61 4.51 11.44
C LEU A 70 13.04 3.09 11.31
N TYR A 71 11.81 2.96 10.79
CA TYR A 71 11.18 1.65 10.59
C TYR A 71 11.90 0.81 9.51
N ILE A 72 12.31 1.43 8.39
CA ILE A 72 13.07 0.75 7.34
C ILE A 72 14.41 0.24 7.87
N GLN A 73 15.14 1.05 8.64
CA GLN A 73 16.42 0.67 9.26
C GLN A 73 16.23 -0.47 10.26
N THR A 74 15.17 -0.41 11.10
CA THR A 74 14.84 -1.49 12.04
C THR A 74 14.64 -2.82 11.30
N PHE A 75 13.80 -2.81 10.26
CA PHE A 75 13.50 -4.01 9.48
C PHE A 75 14.71 -4.52 8.71
N TYR A 76 15.51 -3.62 8.13
CA TYR A 76 16.74 -3.95 7.44
C TYR A 76 17.71 -4.72 8.34
N HIS A 77 18.00 -4.18 9.54
CA HIS A 77 18.96 -4.80 10.45
C HIS A 77 18.46 -6.13 11.03
N LEU A 78 17.15 -6.32 11.20
CA LEU A 78 16.58 -7.62 11.53
C LEU A 78 16.88 -8.66 10.45
N ILE A 79 16.62 -8.32 9.18
CA ILE A 79 16.89 -9.22 8.05
C ILE A 79 18.39 -9.46 7.92
N ALA A 80 19.21 -8.42 8.03
CA ALA A 80 20.67 -8.49 7.92
C ALA A 80 21.25 -9.48 8.95
N PHE A 81 20.78 -9.42 10.20
CA PHE A 81 21.13 -10.37 11.25
C PHE A 81 20.81 -11.82 10.87
N PHE A 82 19.59 -12.09 10.36
CA PHE A 82 19.23 -13.44 9.94
C PHE A 82 20.00 -13.92 8.70
N ILE A 83 20.31 -13.03 7.75
CA ILE A 83 21.17 -13.38 6.60
C ILE A 83 22.57 -13.76 7.07
N ASP A 84 23.10 -13.08 8.09
CA ASP A 84 24.40 -13.43 8.67
C ASP A 84 24.42 -14.77 9.38
N LEU A 85 23.33 -15.13 10.07
CA LEU A 85 23.20 -16.44 10.71
C LEU A 85 23.01 -17.56 9.70
N THR A 86 22.19 -17.35 8.67
CA THR A 86 21.78 -18.39 7.71
C THR A 86 22.71 -18.53 6.52
N ARG A 87 23.53 -17.50 6.23
CA ARG A 87 24.36 -17.39 5.02
C ARG A 87 23.57 -17.35 3.71
N CYS A 88 22.25 -17.15 3.78
CA CYS A 88 21.37 -17.05 2.62
C CYS A 88 21.41 -15.63 2.04
N GLN A 89 22.34 -15.38 1.12
CA GLN A 89 22.43 -14.08 0.44
C GLN A 89 21.43 -13.98 -0.71
N HIS A 90 20.64 -12.91 -0.72
CA HIS A 90 19.67 -12.62 -1.76
C HIS A 90 20.03 -11.33 -2.50
N ALA A 91 20.02 -11.39 -3.84
CA ALA A 91 20.29 -10.23 -4.69
C ALA A 91 19.37 -9.04 -4.40
N PHE A 92 18.11 -9.32 -4.03
CA PHE A 92 17.16 -8.28 -3.61
C PHE A 92 17.59 -7.54 -2.34
N PHE A 93 18.14 -8.23 -1.34
CA PHE A 93 18.59 -7.60 -0.10
C PHE A 93 19.75 -6.63 -0.35
N HIS A 94 20.70 -7.02 -1.20
CA HIS A 94 21.81 -6.16 -1.62
C HIS A 94 21.33 -4.93 -2.40
N TYR A 95 20.35 -5.10 -3.29
CA TYR A 95 19.68 -3.99 -3.95
C TYR A 95 18.98 -3.07 -2.93
N PHE A 96 18.21 -3.63 -2.01
CA PHE A 96 17.47 -2.89 -0.99
C PHE A 96 18.40 -2.04 -0.10
N ALA A 97 19.51 -2.63 0.36
CA ALA A 97 20.55 -1.92 1.11
C ALA A 97 21.10 -0.70 0.35
N ARG A 98 21.48 -0.89 -0.92
CA ARG A 98 22.17 0.13 -1.73
C ARG A 98 21.24 1.17 -2.35
N ALA A 99 20.06 0.78 -2.77
CA ALA A 99 19.14 1.64 -3.52
C ALA A 99 18.14 2.38 -2.62
N ILE A 100 17.83 1.82 -1.44
CA ILE A 100 16.76 2.33 -0.58
C ILE A 100 17.32 2.70 0.80
N VAL A 101 17.78 1.72 1.59
CA VAL A 101 18.13 1.92 3.01
C VAL A 101 19.28 2.93 3.18
N GLY A 102 20.37 2.72 2.44
CA GLY A 102 21.54 3.61 2.48
C GLY A 102 21.21 5.05 2.08
N PRO A 103 20.66 5.30 0.87
CA PRO A 103 20.26 6.62 0.44
C PRO A 103 19.30 7.32 1.40
N ILE A 104 18.24 6.66 1.87
CA ILE A 104 17.30 7.26 2.83
C ILE A 104 18.00 7.64 4.14
N GLY A 105 18.81 6.74 4.70
CA GLY A 105 19.56 7.01 5.92
C GLY A 105 20.47 8.22 5.79
N MET A 106 21.21 8.33 4.69
CA MET A 106 22.06 9.49 4.41
C MET A 106 21.24 10.77 4.20
N SER A 107 20.15 10.71 3.45
CA SER A 107 19.28 11.86 3.16
C SER A 107 18.64 12.44 4.42
N VAL A 108 18.16 11.61 5.35
CA VAL A 108 17.56 12.08 6.61
C VAL A 108 18.56 12.87 7.45
N VAL A 109 19.79 12.36 7.57
CA VAL A 109 20.85 13.03 8.34
C VAL A 109 21.25 14.34 7.66
N LEU A 110 21.55 14.30 6.36
CA LEU A 110 21.96 15.49 5.61
C LEU A 110 20.88 16.57 5.63
N LEU A 111 19.62 16.21 5.35
CA LEU A 111 18.52 17.16 5.34
C LEU A 111 18.30 17.79 6.72
N PHE A 112 18.20 16.97 7.77
CA PHE A 112 17.93 17.48 9.12
C PHE A 112 19.04 18.40 9.61
N TRP A 113 20.30 17.96 9.58
CA TRP A 113 21.40 18.77 10.11
C TRP A 113 21.70 19.98 9.23
N THR A 114 21.48 19.92 7.92
CA THR A 114 21.60 21.10 7.05
C THR A 114 20.54 22.13 7.42
N LEU A 115 19.27 21.74 7.56
CA LEU A 115 18.19 22.65 7.97
C LEU A 115 18.43 23.19 9.38
N PHE A 116 18.85 22.33 10.32
CA PHE A 116 19.15 22.73 11.69
C PHE A 116 20.30 23.73 11.77
N LEU A 117 21.37 23.53 11.00
CA LEU A 117 22.51 24.46 10.97
C LEU A 117 22.19 25.75 10.22
N PHE A 118 21.34 25.69 9.19
CA PHE A 118 20.94 26.85 8.41
C PHE A 118 19.97 27.76 9.16
N ASP A 119 18.87 27.19 9.68
CA ASP A 119 17.91 27.86 10.55
C ASP A 119 17.15 26.83 11.39
N PRO A 120 17.48 26.68 12.70
CA PRO A 120 16.78 25.76 13.59
C PRO A 120 15.27 26.01 13.67
N ASN A 121 14.80 27.25 13.42
CA ASN A 121 13.38 27.57 13.49
C ASN A 121 12.57 26.85 12.41
N THR A 122 13.19 26.45 11.29
CA THR A 122 12.54 25.63 10.25
C THR A 122 12.09 24.26 10.77
N LEU A 123 12.74 23.75 11.82
CA LEU A 123 12.44 22.45 12.44
C LEU A 123 11.67 22.59 13.76
N LEU A 124 11.60 23.80 14.32
CA LEU A 124 10.99 24.13 15.62
C LEU A 124 9.68 24.91 15.45
N ALA A 125 8.90 24.55 14.42
CA ALA A 125 7.72 25.29 13.98
C ALA A 125 6.61 25.38 15.04
N ASP A 126 6.49 24.39 15.93
CA ASP A 126 5.48 24.33 16.98
C ASP A 126 6.04 23.81 18.32
N GLU A 127 5.26 23.91 19.40
CA GLU A 127 5.68 23.45 20.73
C GLU A 127 5.95 21.94 20.81
N ASN A 128 5.23 21.12 20.06
CA ASN A 128 5.44 19.68 20.06
C ASN A 128 6.76 19.34 19.38
N ALA A 129 7.08 19.99 18.26
CA ALA A 129 8.37 19.86 17.59
C ALA A 129 9.54 20.25 18.52
N LYS A 130 9.40 21.35 19.28
CA LYS A 130 10.38 21.77 20.30
C LYS A 130 10.57 20.71 21.39
N ARG A 131 9.47 20.14 21.89
CA ARG A 131 9.51 19.10 22.94
C ARG A 131 10.19 17.82 22.45
N ILE A 132 9.93 17.41 21.22
CA ILE A 132 10.52 16.20 20.62
C ILE A 132 12.03 16.40 20.41
N ILE A 133 12.43 17.51 19.79
CA ILE A 133 13.84 17.79 19.47
C ILE A 133 14.68 18.03 20.74
N ALA A 134 14.08 18.52 21.82
CA ALA A 134 14.76 18.71 23.10
C ALA A 134 15.28 17.40 23.72
N ILE A 135 14.71 16.24 23.37
CA ILE A 135 15.16 14.93 23.83
C ILE A 135 16.40 14.52 23.03
N LYS A 136 17.57 15.00 23.46
CA LYS A 136 18.85 14.91 22.73
C LYS A 136 19.17 13.51 22.22
N TRP A 137 19.10 12.49 23.08
CA TRP A 137 19.47 11.12 22.69
C TRP A 137 18.53 10.55 21.62
N TYR A 138 17.22 10.86 21.73
CA TYR A 138 16.21 10.44 20.77
C TYR A 138 16.42 11.15 19.43
N ASN A 139 16.62 12.46 19.48
CA ASN A 139 16.94 13.29 18.31
C ASN A 139 18.17 12.74 17.55
N HIS A 140 19.27 12.45 18.24
CA HIS A 140 20.43 11.81 17.63
C HIS A 140 20.14 10.37 17.13
N GLY A 141 19.31 9.62 17.85
CA GLY A 141 18.88 8.28 17.46
C GLY A 141 18.15 8.25 16.12
N ILE A 142 17.36 9.28 15.81
CA ILE A 142 16.59 9.34 14.55
C ILE A 142 17.26 10.19 13.45
N HIS A 143 18.14 11.14 13.81
CA HIS A 143 18.78 12.06 12.86
C HIS A 143 20.30 11.93 12.70
N THR A 144 20.98 11.10 13.48
CA THR A 144 22.43 10.89 13.34
C THR A 144 22.78 9.41 13.17
N LEU A 145 22.17 8.54 13.99
CA LEU A 145 22.43 7.10 13.99
C LEU A 145 22.25 6.45 12.60
N PRO A 146 21.25 6.81 11.76
CA PRO A 146 21.10 6.22 10.41
C PRO A 146 22.33 6.36 9.51
N LEU A 147 23.02 7.50 9.55
CA LEU A 147 24.24 7.67 8.76
C LEU A 147 25.37 6.78 9.31
N ILE A 148 25.54 6.74 10.63
CA ILE A 148 26.58 5.93 11.28
C ILE A 148 26.37 4.45 10.94
N THR A 149 25.15 3.94 11.09
CA THR A 149 24.86 2.53 10.84
C THR A 149 25.04 2.17 9.36
N VAL A 150 24.65 3.06 8.44
CA VAL A 150 24.88 2.87 6.99
C VAL A 150 26.35 2.86 6.63
N LEU A 151 27.16 3.78 7.20
CA LEU A 151 28.61 3.81 6.91
C LEU A 151 29.32 2.57 7.45
N ILE A 152 28.98 2.13 8.66
CA ILE A 152 29.52 0.89 9.23
C ILE A 152 29.10 -0.30 8.37
N ASP A 153 27.82 -0.43 8.03
CA ASP A 153 27.27 -1.49 7.18
C ASP A 153 28.02 -1.63 5.84
N ILE A 154 28.20 -0.52 5.12
CA ILE A 154 28.93 -0.51 3.84
C ILE A 154 30.42 -0.87 4.03
N SER A 155 31.00 -0.56 5.19
CA SER A 155 32.40 -0.88 5.49
C SER A 155 32.65 -2.35 5.84
N ILE A 156 31.66 -3.02 6.45
CA ILE A 156 31.77 -4.43 6.91
C ILE A 156 31.05 -5.42 5.99
N TRP A 157 30.19 -4.93 5.09
CA TRP A 157 29.46 -5.75 4.13
C TRP A 157 29.54 -5.18 2.72
N ASN A 158 30.16 -5.95 1.83
CA ASN A 158 30.11 -5.66 0.41
C ASN A 158 28.74 -6.06 -0.19
N HIS A 159 27.81 -5.10 -0.30
CA HIS A 159 26.53 -5.31 -0.99
C HIS A 159 26.62 -5.30 -2.53
N GLY A 160 27.82 -5.19 -3.11
CA GLY A 160 27.94 -4.93 -4.55
C GLY A 160 27.37 -3.57 -4.95
N GLN A 161 27.21 -3.34 -6.25
CA GLN A 161 26.65 -2.11 -6.80
C GLN A 161 25.44 -2.45 -7.69
N PRO A 162 24.25 -1.92 -7.40
CA PRO A 162 23.14 -2.03 -8.33
C PRO A 162 23.47 -1.26 -9.62
N SER A 163 22.85 -1.64 -10.74
CA SER A 163 23.03 -0.87 -11.97
C SER A 163 22.53 0.56 -11.75
N LYS A 164 23.23 1.55 -12.32
CA LYS A 164 22.85 2.97 -12.20
C LYS A 164 21.38 3.19 -12.59
N LYS A 165 20.91 2.50 -13.64
CA LYS A 165 19.51 2.52 -14.08
C LYS A 165 18.55 2.00 -13.00
N ALA A 166 18.84 0.85 -12.40
CA ALA A 166 17.98 0.27 -11.36
C ALA A 166 17.96 1.11 -10.07
N ALA A 167 19.08 1.72 -9.70
CA ALA A 167 19.17 2.62 -8.55
C ALA A 167 18.35 3.91 -8.79
N VAL A 168 18.51 4.55 -9.95
CA VAL A 168 17.74 5.76 -10.31
C VAL A 168 16.24 5.46 -10.37
N ILE A 169 15.83 4.33 -10.96
CA ILE A 169 14.42 3.94 -10.99
C ILE A 169 13.89 3.72 -9.56
N GLY A 170 14.62 3.01 -8.70
CA GLY A 170 14.21 2.78 -7.32
C GLY A 170 14.05 4.07 -6.52
N ILE A 171 15.02 4.98 -6.65
CA ILE A 171 14.97 6.31 -6.00
C ILE A 171 13.81 7.13 -6.56
N ALA A 172 13.60 7.14 -7.88
CA ALA A 172 12.50 7.87 -8.51
C ALA A 172 11.13 7.32 -8.07
N VAL A 173 10.96 6.00 -8.01
CA VAL A 173 9.73 5.37 -7.51
C VAL A 173 9.50 5.74 -6.04
N PHE A 174 10.52 5.62 -5.19
CA PHE A 174 10.41 6.00 -3.78
C PHE A 174 10.07 7.49 -3.61
N ALA A 175 10.77 8.38 -4.33
CA ALA A 175 10.53 9.81 -4.28
C ALA A 175 9.13 10.17 -4.79
N VAL A 176 8.67 9.58 -5.89
CA VAL A 176 7.31 9.78 -6.40
C VAL A 176 6.28 9.29 -5.39
N LEU A 177 6.43 8.09 -4.83
CA LEU A 177 5.50 7.58 -3.81
C LEU A 177 5.48 8.48 -2.58
N TYR A 178 6.65 8.88 -2.07
CA TYR A 178 6.77 9.75 -0.89
C TYR A 178 6.19 11.16 -1.14
N ILE A 179 6.53 11.77 -2.27
CA ILE A 179 6.00 13.08 -2.67
C ILE A 179 4.50 12.99 -2.97
N THR A 180 4.01 11.91 -3.55
CA THR A 180 2.57 11.70 -3.80
C THR A 180 1.82 11.61 -2.47
N GLU A 181 2.36 10.90 -1.48
CA GLU A 181 1.83 10.88 -0.10
C GLU A 181 1.85 12.28 0.56
N LEU A 182 2.85 13.12 0.26
CA LEU A 182 2.98 14.47 0.83
C LEU A 182 2.15 15.55 0.12
N VAL A 183 2.10 15.54 -1.22
CA VAL A 183 1.61 16.67 -2.04
C VAL A 183 0.12 16.57 -2.30
N HIS A 184 -0.45 15.37 -2.29
CA HIS A 184 -1.90 15.21 -2.44
C HIS A 184 -2.44 14.17 -1.45
N PRO A 185 -2.63 14.55 -0.17
CA PRO A 185 -3.38 13.73 0.77
C PRO A 185 -4.77 13.35 0.22
N ILE A 186 -5.35 14.21 -0.62
CA ILE A 186 -6.61 13.97 -1.34
C ILE A 186 -6.47 12.91 -2.48
N PHE A 187 -5.37 12.91 -3.25
CA PHE A 187 -5.11 11.90 -4.28
C PHE A 187 -4.78 10.54 -3.65
N CYS A 188 -4.01 10.53 -2.56
CA CYS A 188 -3.77 9.34 -1.76
C CYS A 188 -5.04 8.86 -1.05
N LEU A 189 -5.92 9.74 -0.58
CA LEU A 189 -7.23 9.36 -0.05
C LEU A 189 -8.09 8.70 -1.13
N ARG A 190 -8.11 9.24 -2.35
CA ARG A 190 -8.80 8.63 -3.50
C ARG A 190 -8.28 7.22 -3.76
N ILE A 191 -6.97 7.04 -3.84
CA ILE A 191 -6.33 5.73 -4.07
C ILE A 191 -6.61 4.75 -2.91
N LYS A 192 -6.49 5.23 -1.66
CA LYS A 192 -6.76 4.43 -0.45
C LYS A 192 -8.23 3.99 -0.39
N ILE A 193 -9.16 4.86 -0.75
CA ILE A 193 -10.59 4.52 -0.88
C ILE A 193 -10.81 3.52 -2.01
N CYS A 194 -10.22 3.70 -3.21
CA CYS A 194 -10.33 2.71 -4.30
C CYS A 194 -9.93 1.31 -3.82
N TYR A 195 -8.72 1.17 -3.27
CA TYR A 195 -8.19 -0.11 -2.82
C TYR A 195 -8.97 -0.69 -1.63
N PHE A 196 -9.45 0.14 -0.72
CA PHE A 196 -10.31 -0.29 0.39
C PHE A 196 -11.63 -0.89 -0.12
N LEU A 197 -12.27 -0.26 -1.12
CA LEU A 197 -13.51 -0.75 -1.71
C LEU A 197 -13.29 -2.04 -2.51
N GLU A 198 -12.21 -2.11 -3.27
CA GLU A 198 -11.80 -3.33 -3.98
C GLU A 198 -11.54 -4.47 -3.01
N TYR A 199 -10.86 -4.19 -1.90
CA TYR A 199 -10.58 -5.18 -0.86
C TYR A 199 -11.87 -5.66 -0.21
N ILE A 200 -12.80 -4.77 0.12
CA ILE A 200 -14.10 -5.13 0.68
C ILE A 200 -14.91 -6.00 -0.29
N PHE A 201 -14.93 -5.65 -1.58
CA PHE A 201 -15.63 -6.43 -2.60
C PHE A 201 -14.99 -7.81 -2.79
N ALA A 202 -13.66 -7.89 -2.88
CA ALA A 202 -12.97 -9.17 -2.95
C ALA A 202 -13.22 -10.00 -1.68
N TYR A 203 -13.15 -9.38 -0.51
CA TYR A 203 -13.44 -10.01 0.77
C TYR A 203 -14.87 -10.55 0.83
N SER A 204 -15.87 -9.77 0.39
CA SER A 204 -17.27 -10.19 0.43
C SER A 204 -17.52 -11.44 -0.42
N LEU A 205 -16.88 -11.54 -1.59
CA LEU A 205 -16.99 -12.73 -2.44
C LEU A 205 -16.44 -14.00 -1.77
N HIS A 206 -15.28 -13.87 -1.10
CA HIS A 206 -14.68 -15.01 -0.41
C HIS A 206 -15.41 -15.34 0.88
N TYR A 207 -15.93 -14.33 1.59
CA TYR A 207 -16.71 -14.51 2.80
C TYR A 207 -18.01 -15.28 2.53
N VAL A 208 -18.74 -14.90 1.48
CA VAL A 208 -19.96 -15.63 1.06
C VAL A 208 -19.63 -17.08 0.75
N TYR A 209 -18.59 -17.34 -0.05
CA TYR A 209 -18.17 -18.71 -0.37
C TYR A 209 -17.78 -19.51 0.89
N TYR A 210 -17.05 -18.89 1.81
CA TYR A 210 -16.62 -19.53 3.04
C TYR A 210 -17.80 -19.98 3.92
N ILE A 211 -18.85 -19.16 4.02
CA ILE A 211 -20.01 -19.45 4.86
C ILE A 211 -21.03 -20.35 4.15
N SER A 212 -21.27 -20.13 2.86
CA SER A 212 -22.38 -20.79 2.14
C SER A 212 -21.95 -22.03 1.34
N GLY A 213 -20.66 -22.17 1.06
CA GLY A 213 -20.11 -23.21 0.19
C GLY A 213 -20.33 -22.97 -1.31
N PHE A 214 -20.99 -21.87 -1.70
CA PHE A 214 -21.21 -21.50 -3.10
C PHE A 214 -20.74 -20.07 -3.39
N TRP A 215 -20.32 -19.83 -4.63
CA TRP A 215 -19.90 -18.49 -5.05
C TRP A 215 -21.11 -17.61 -5.29
N ALA A 216 -21.04 -16.37 -4.80
CA ALA A 216 -22.05 -15.34 -5.12
C ALA A 216 -22.24 -15.18 -6.63
N TYR A 217 -21.14 -15.29 -7.41
CA TYR A 217 -21.17 -15.37 -8.86
C TYR A 217 -20.94 -16.82 -9.32
N PRO A 218 -21.93 -17.50 -9.93
CA PRO A 218 -21.82 -18.90 -10.33
C PRO A 218 -20.65 -19.20 -11.29
N ILE A 219 -20.28 -18.23 -12.14
CA ILE A 219 -19.12 -18.32 -13.03
C ILE A 219 -17.83 -18.63 -12.25
N LEU A 220 -17.66 -18.08 -11.04
CA LEU A 220 -16.48 -18.33 -10.22
C LEU A 220 -16.38 -19.80 -9.83
N GLY A 221 -17.51 -20.46 -9.56
CA GLY A 221 -17.55 -21.89 -9.25
C GLY A 221 -17.13 -22.78 -10.42
N GLN A 222 -17.34 -22.33 -11.65
CA GLN A 222 -16.99 -23.06 -12.88
C GLN A 222 -15.53 -22.83 -13.31
N LEU A 223 -14.93 -21.70 -12.91
CA LEU A 223 -13.54 -21.38 -13.23
C LEU A 223 -12.56 -22.17 -12.35
N SER A 224 -11.49 -22.68 -12.97
CA SER A 224 -10.35 -23.23 -12.22
C SER A 224 -9.65 -22.11 -11.42
N LEU A 225 -8.87 -22.48 -10.40
CA LEU A 225 -8.25 -21.50 -9.49
C LEU A 225 -7.47 -20.39 -10.22
N PRO A 226 -6.60 -20.66 -11.22
CA PRO A 226 -5.90 -19.59 -11.94
C PRO A 226 -6.85 -18.62 -12.67
N PHE A 227 -7.86 -19.15 -13.37
CA PHE A 227 -8.82 -18.31 -14.10
C PHE A 227 -9.75 -17.56 -13.17
N ARG A 228 -10.13 -18.16 -12.04
CA ARG A 228 -10.93 -17.50 -11.00
C ARG A 228 -10.18 -16.33 -10.39
N THR A 229 -8.92 -16.52 -10.02
CA THR A 229 -8.05 -15.45 -9.50
C THR A 229 -7.89 -14.34 -10.53
N LEU A 230 -7.64 -14.69 -11.80
CA LEU A 230 -7.53 -13.72 -12.88
C LEU A 230 -8.85 -12.95 -13.10
N PHE A 231 -10.00 -13.62 -13.02
CA PHE A 231 -11.31 -13.01 -13.18
C PHE A 231 -11.64 -12.04 -12.04
N ILE A 232 -11.38 -12.43 -10.79
CA ILE A 232 -11.56 -11.56 -9.62
C ILE A 232 -10.62 -10.36 -9.70
N ALA A 233 -9.34 -10.58 -10.04
CA ALA A 233 -8.39 -9.51 -10.26
C ALA A 233 -8.84 -8.59 -11.41
N ALA A 234 -9.36 -9.13 -12.51
CA ALA A 234 -9.86 -8.35 -13.63
C ALA A 234 -11.01 -7.42 -13.23
N LEU A 235 -11.99 -7.93 -12.49
CA LEU A 235 -13.14 -7.16 -12.00
C LEU A 235 -12.75 -6.08 -10.97
N THR A 236 -11.78 -6.37 -10.11
CA THR A 236 -11.40 -5.48 -9.02
C THR A 236 -10.34 -4.46 -9.42
N THR A 237 -9.36 -4.83 -10.26
CA THR A 237 -8.15 -4.02 -10.43
C THR A 237 -7.98 -3.38 -11.79
N ILE A 238 -8.59 -3.89 -12.87
CA ILE A 238 -8.26 -3.40 -14.23
C ILE A 238 -8.65 -1.93 -14.40
N TYR A 239 -9.86 -1.53 -14.02
CA TYR A 239 -10.30 -0.15 -14.18
C TYR A 239 -9.46 0.81 -13.33
N SER A 240 -9.25 0.48 -12.05
CA SER A 240 -8.53 1.33 -11.09
C SER A 240 -7.05 1.45 -11.42
N VAL A 241 -6.39 0.37 -11.85
CA VAL A 241 -4.98 0.39 -12.27
C VAL A 241 -4.83 1.20 -13.55
N VAL A 242 -5.70 1.02 -14.55
CA VAL A 242 -5.63 1.80 -15.79
C VAL A 242 -5.92 3.28 -15.53
N ALA A 243 -6.88 3.60 -14.64
CA ALA A 243 -7.16 4.96 -14.22
C ALA A 243 -6.01 5.60 -13.43
N LEU A 244 -5.34 4.82 -12.58
CA LEU A 244 -4.16 5.24 -11.83
C LEU A 244 -2.98 5.53 -12.76
N VAL A 245 -2.65 4.59 -13.65
CA VAL A 245 -1.60 4.77 -14.66
C VAL A 245 -1.90 5.97 -15.54
N ALA A 246 -3.17 6.17 -15.93
CA ALA A 246 -3.56 7.32 -16.71
C ALA A 246 -3.37 8.66 -15.96
N ALA A 247 -3.61 8.67 -14.65
CA ALA A 247 -3.41 9.83 -13.80
C ALA A 247 -1.92 10.14 -13.57
N ILE A 248 -1.11 9.12 -13.26
CA ILE A 248 0.34 9.28 -12.99
C ILE A 248 1.10 9.63 -14.26
N CYS A 249 0.80 8.97 -15.38
CA CYS A 249 1.56 9.12 -16.62
C CYS A 249 1.09 10.29 -17.48
N HIS A 250 0.21 11.17 -16.97
CA HIS A 250 -0.44 12.24 -17.74
C HIS A 250 -0.96 11.72 -19.08
N ALA A 251 -1.86 10.73 -19.03
CA ALA A 251 -2.34 10.02 -20.22
C ALA A 251 -2.75 10.97 -21.35
N ASN A 252 -2.52 10.50 -22.57
CA ASN A 252 -3.01 11.17 -23.76
C ASN A 252 -4.54 11.34 -23.72
N SER A 253 -5.04 12.32 -24.48
CA SER A 253 -6.46 12.69 -24.50
C SER A 253 -7.40 11.54 -24.84
N ARG A 254 -6.94 10.54 -25.61
CA ARG A 254 -7.75 9.38 -26.02
C ARG A 254 -8.01 8.42 -24.86
N LEU A 255 -6.97 8.01 -24.13
CA LEU A 255 -7.14 7.10 -22.98
C LEU A 255 -7.98 7.76 -21.89
N LYS A 256 -7.75 9.05 -21.63
CA LYS A 256 -8.57 9.82 -20.69
C LYS A 256 -10.04 9.87 -21.13
N SER A 257 -10.31 10.18 -22.40
CA SER A 257 -11.67 10.21 -22.96
C SER A 257 -12.37 8.85 -22.87
N PHE A 258 -11.65 7.76 -23.15
CA PHE A 258 -12.17 6.40 -23.00
C PHE A 258 -12.53 6.07 -21.54
N LEU A 259 -11.66 6.38 -20.58
CA LEU A 259 -11.91 6.14 -19.16
C LEU A 259 -13.07 6.97 -18.62
N ASP A 260 -13.18 8.23 -19.05
CA ASP A 260 -14.32 9.09 -18.73
C ASP A 260 -15.61 8.53 -19.35
N PHE A 261 -15.56 8.07 -20.61
CA PHE A 261 -16.69 7.41 -21.26
C PHE A 261 -17.16 6.18 -20.49
N VAL A 262 -16.25 5.26 -20.13
CA VAL A 262 -16.57 4.04 -19.36
C VAL A 262 -17.17 4.40 -17.99
N LEU A 263 -16.63 5.40 -17.29
CA LEU A 263 -17.17 5.84 -16.02
C LEU A 263 -18.62 6.32 -16.17
N TYR A 264 -18.87 7.27 -17.06
CA TYR A 264 -20.17 7.93 -17.19
C TYR A 264 -21.24 7.03 -17.81
N THR A 265 -20.83 6.10 -18.69
CA THR A 265 -21.80 5.26 -19.42
C THR A 265 -22.04 3.92 -18.78
N ILE A 266 -21.10 3.37 -17.99
CA ILE A 266 -21.20 2.02 -17.41
C ILE A 266 -21.14 2.07 -15.89
N LEU A 267 -20.00 2.47 -15.33
CA LEU A 267 -19.73 2.28 -13.89
C LEU A 267 -20.65 3.12 -13.00
N PHE A 268 -20.78 4.41 -13.30
CA PHE A 268 -21.61 5.32 -12.52
C PHE A 268 -23.09 4.96 -12.59
N PRO A 269 -23.72 4.74 -13.77
CA PRO A 269 -25.11 4.31 -13.85
C PRO A 269 -25.39 2.98 -13.13
N ILE A 270 -24.51 1.98 -13.28
CA ILE A 270 -24.67 0.67 -12.61
C ILE A 270 -24.59 0.85 -11.09
N GLY A 271 -23.58 1.56 -10.58
CA GLY A 271 -23.42 1.79 -9.15
C GLY A 271 -24.59 2.56 -8.53
N MET A 272 -25.05 3.62 -9.19
CA MET A 272 -26.21 4.40 -8.75
C MET A 272 -27.49 3.57 -8.76
N THR A 273 -27.70 2.77 -9.80
CA THR A 273 -28.90 1.92 -9.94
C THR A 273 -28.89 0.82 -8.87
N ALA A 274 -27.76 0.14 -8.66
CA ALA A 274 -27.62 -0.90 -7.65
C ALA A 274 -27.87 -0.38 -6.23
N CYS A 275 -27.27 0.77 -5.87
CA CYS A 275 -27.47 1.40 -4.57
C CYS A 275 -28.93 1.84 -4.37
N THR A 276 -29.52 2.51 -5.37
CA THR A 276 -30.90 3.01 -5.28
C THR A 276 -31.89 1.85 -5.15
N LEU A 277 -31.77 0.83 -6.01
CA LEU A 277 -32.64 -0.34 -5.96
C LEU A 277 -32.52 -1.06 -4.62
N PHE A 278 -31.28 -1.31 -4.16
CA PHE A 278 -31.03 -1.96 -2.88
C PHE A 278 -31.78 -1.25 -1.75
N TRP A 279 -31.57 0.06 -1.57
CA TRP A 279 -32.19 0.80 -0.47
C TRP A 279 -33.71 0.95 -0.61
N CYS A 280 -34.22 1.16 -1.83
CA CYS A 280 -35.66 1.23 -2.06
C CYS A 280 -36.36 -0.08 -1.70
N LEU A 281 -35.79 -1.22 -2.10
CA LEU A 281 -36.37 -2.53 -1.81
C LEU A 281 -36.19 -2.90 -0.35
N HIS A 282 -35.02 -2.63 0.22
CA HIS A 282 -34.76 -2.86 1.63
C HIS A 282 -35.74 -2.09 2.52
N ALA A 283 -36.15 -0.89 2.10
CA ALA A 283 -37.15 -0.08 2.80
C ALA A 283 -38.59 -0.59 2.65
N VAL A 284 -38.91 -1.26 1.53
CA VAL A 284 -40.24 -1.86 1.28
C VAL A 284 -40.35 -3.22 1.96
N ASP A 285 -39.47 -4.14 1.59
CA ASP A 285 -39.37 -5.49 2.11
C ASP A 285 -37.99 -6.09 1.74
N PRO A 286 -37.09 -6.30 2.72
CA PRO A 286 -35.77 -6.89 2.49
C PRO A 286 -35.79 -8.26 1.79
N SER A 287 -36.88 -9.02 1.92
CA SER A 287 -37.02 -10.34 1.27
C SER A 287 -37.07 -10.24 -0.25
N LEU A 288 -37.39 -9.05 -0.80
CA LEU A 288 -37.35 -8.76 -2.23
C LEU A 288 -35.93 -8.68 -2.80
N ILE A 289 -34.93 -8.44 -1.94
CA ILE A 289 -33.51 -8.40 -2.32
C ILE A 289 -32.95 -9.82 -2.32
N MET A 290 -33.20 -10.56 -1.24
CA MET A 290 -32.77 -11.94 -1.09
C MET A 290 -33.65 -12.67 -0.06
N PRO A 291 -33.84 -13.99 -0.19
CA PRO A 291 -34.54 -14.79 0.81
C PRO A 291 -33.88 -14.74 2.19
N ASP A 292 -34.67 -14.91 3.26
CA ASP A 292 -34.19 -14.84 4.65
C ASP A 292 -33.01 -15.77 4.95
N TRP A 293 -33.01 -16.97 4.36
CA TRP A 293 -31.92 -17.93 4.55
C TRP A 293 -30.61 -17.43 3.93
N VAL A 294 -30.65 -16.63 2.86
CA VAL A 294 -29.47 -15.98 2.26
C VAL A 294 -29.05 -14.79 3.09
N ALA A 295 -30.01 -13.98 3.54
CA ALA A 295 -29.76 -12.83 4.40
C ALA A 295 -29.06 -13.23 5.70
N ALA A 296 -29.41 -14.39 6.27
CA ALA A 296 -28.77 -14.94 7.47
C ALA A 296 -27.28 -15.29 7.29
N LEU A 297 -26.81 -15.48 6.05
CA LEU A 297 -25.42 -15.85 5.75
C LEU A 297 -24.50 -14.63 5.62
N ILE A 298 -25.06 -13.45 5.31
CA ILE A 298 -24.29 -12.24 4.99
C ILE A 298 -24.48 -11.21 6.12
N PRO A 299 -23.40 -10.82 6.83
CA PRO A 299 -23.48 -9.76 7.82
C PRO A 299 -24.11 -8.50 7.22
N SER A 300 -25.09 -7.93 7.92
CA SER A 300 -25.84 -6.75 7.44
C SER A 300 -24.91 -5.58 7.09
N TRP A 301 -23.85 -5.36 7.87
CA TRP A 301 -22.86 -4.32 7.59
C TRP A 301 -22.16 -4.55 6.24
N LEU A 302 -21.81 -5.80 5.93
CA LEU A 302 -21.09 -6.15 4.70
C LEU A 302 -22.01 -5.92 3.50
N ASN A 303 -23.27 -6.36 3.61
CA ASN A 303 -24.31 -6.16 2.62
C ASN A 303 -24.57 -4.66 2.36
N HIS A 304 -24.73 -3.85 3.42
CA HIS A 304 -24.96 -2.40 3.29
C HIS A 304 -23.76 -1.70 2.66
N VAL A 305 -22.56 -2.06 3.07
CA VAL A 305 -21.31 -1.47 2.59
C VAL A 305 -21.11 -1.75 1.10
N THR A 306 -21.31 -2.98 0.64
CA THR A 306 -21.17 -3.36 -0.78
C THR A 306 -22.15 -2.63 -1.69
N HIS A 307 -23.36 -2.34 -1.19
CA HIS A 307 -24.39 -1.65 -1.97
C HIS A 307 -24.36 -0.12 -1.85
N THR A 308 -23.76 0.43 -0.80
CA THR A 308 -23.75 1.89 -0.55
C THR A 308 -22.47 2.55 -1.04
N LEU A 309 -21.30 1.97 -0.77
CA LEU A 309 -20.02 2.63 -1.02
C LEU A 309 -19.65 2.94 -2.50
N PRO A 310 -20.20 2.26 -3.53
CA PRO A 310 -19.96 2.68 -4.92
C PRO A 310 -20.39 4.12 -5.22
N VAL A 311 -21.47 4.62 -4.58
CA VAL A 311 -21.98 5.98 -4.82
C VAL A 311 -21.02 7.07 -4.32
N PRO A 312 -20.63 7.14 -3.03
CA PRO A 312 -19.69 8.14 -2.55
C PRO A 312 -18.33 8.03 -3.26
N TYR A 313 -17.93 6.83 -3.70
CA TYR A 313 -16.74 6.63 -4.52
C TYR A 313 -16.81 7.38 -5.85
N PHE A 314 -17.83 7.12 -6.66
CA PHE A 314 -17.97 7.79 -7.96
C PHE A 314 -18.19 9.29 -7.80
N MET A 315 -18.96 9.72 -6.80
CA MET A 315 -19.15 11.14 -6.52
C MET A 315 -17.83 11.83 -6.16
N MET A 316 -17.05 11.26 -5.24
CA MET A 316 -15.74 11.79 -4.86
C MET A 316 -14.81 11.89 -6.07
N ASP A 317 -14.76 10.83 -6.87
CA ASP A 317 -13.91 10.76 -8.05
C ASP A 317 -14.31 11.80 -9.14
N MET A 318 -15.62 12.04 -9.33
CA MET A 318 -16.14 13.08 -10.23
C MET A 318 -15.91 14.50 -9.70
N LEU A 319 -15.98 14.71 -8.38
CA LEU A 319 -15.70 16.01 -7.75
C LEU A 319 -14.21 16.37 -7.82
N MET A 320 -13.35 15.37 -7.75
CA MET A 320 -11.90 15.56 -7.63
C MET A 320 -11.14 15.47 -8.95
N THR A 321 -11.76 14.91 -10.00
CA THR A 321 -11.14 14.77 -11.31
C THR A 321 -11.85 15.66 -12.33
N LYS A 322 -11.09 16.44 -13.10
CA LYS A 322 -11.66 17.15 -14.27
C LYS A 322 -11.97 16.12 -15.37
N ARG A 323 -13.19 15.60 -15.37
CA ARG A 323 -13.65 14.59 -16.34
C ARG A 323 -14.25 15.20 -17.61
N LEU A 324 -14.10 14.49 -18.72
CA LEU A 324 -14.72 14.82 -20.00
C LEU A 324 -16.07 14.11 -20.09
N VAL A 325 -17.15 14.83 -19.81
CA VAL A 325 -18.49 14.26 -19.83
C VAL A 325 -18.88 13.92 -21.28
N PRO A 326 -19.29 12.67 -21.58
CA PRO A 326 -19.87 12.34 -22.88
C PRO A 326 -21.13 13.15 -23.15
N THR A 327 -21.58 13.21 -24.41
CA THR A 327 -22.80 13.97 -24.73
C THR A 327 -24.00 13.46 -23.93
N GLN A 328 -24.95 14.34 -23.61
CA GLN A 328 -26.16 13.97 -22.86
C GLN A 328 -26.94 12.85 -23.57
N LYS A 329 -27.02 12.90 -24.91
CA LYS A 329 -27.66 11.84 -25.72
C LYS A 329 -26.98 10.48 -25.55
N THR A 330 -25.65 10.45 -25.61
CA THR A 330 -24.86 9.23 -25.42
C THR A 330 -25.05 8.65 -24.02
N THR A 331 -24.96 9.50 -23.00
CA THR A 331 -25.12 9.10 -21.59
C THR A 331 -26.53 8.57 -21.33
N PHE A 332 -27.56 9.25 -21.87
CA PHE A 332 -28.95 8.83 -21.76
C PHE A 332 -29.20 7.48 -22.43
N PHE A 333 -28.78 7.32 -23.70
CA PHE A 333 -28.98 6.08 -24.45
C PHE A 333 -28.29 4.90 -23.78
N MET A 334 -27.02 5.07 -23.37
CA MET A 334 -26.27 4.01 -22.70
C MET A 334 -26.88 3.64 -21.34
N SER A 335 -27.36 4.63 -20.58
CA SER A 335 -28.05 4.37 -19.31
C SER A 335 -29.35 3.59 -19.51
N VAL A 336 -30.14 3.90 -20.54
CA VAL A 336 -31.37 3.17 -20.88
C VAL A 336 -31.04 1.76 -21.36
N PHE A 337 -30.04 1.61 -22.23
CA PHE A 337 -29.59 0.31 -22.75
C PHE A 337 -29.09 -0.63 -21.64
N LEU A 338 -28.29 -0.13 -20.70
CA LEU A 338 -27.82 -0.92 -19.57
C LEU A 338 -28.96 -1.32 -18.64
N ARG A 339 -29.91 -0.42 -18.37
CA ARG A 339 -31.11 -0.76 -17.60
C ARG A 339 -31.93 -1.85 -18.30
N PHE A 340 -32.04 -1.80 -19.61
CA PHE A 340 -32.71 -2.83 -20.40
C PHE A 340 -31.98 -4.18 -20.27
N ILE A 341 -30.65 -4.22 -20.42
CA ILE A 341 -29.86 -5.46 -20.24
C ILE A 341 -30.04 -6.04 -18.82
N CYS A 342 -30.01 -5.18 -17.80
CA CYS A 342 -30.19 -5.60 -16.42
C CYS A 342 -31.62 -6.10 -16.14
N ALA A 343 -32.63 -5.54 -16.81
CA ALA A 343 -34.03 -5.92 -16.62
C ALA A 343 -34.44 -7.19 -17.41
N ASP A 344 -33.93 -7.35 -18.64
CA ASP A 344 -34.35 -8.40 -19.59
C ASP A 344 -33.89 -9.81 -19.16
N ARG A 345 -32.78 -9.91 -18.41
CA ARG A 345 -32.33 -11.19 -17.84
C ARG A 345 -33.14 -11.68 -16.64
N GLY A 346 -33.88 -10.79 -15.96
CA GLY A 346 -34.78 -11.18 -14.87
C GLY A 346 -36.04 -11.91 -15.37
N TRP A 347 -36.52 -11.58 -16.57
CA TRP A 347 -37.80 -12.09 -17.07
C TRP A 347 -37.73 -13.46 -17.75
N LEU A 348 -36.59 -13.84 -18.35
CA LEU A 348 -36.45 -15.10 -19.08
C LEU A 348 -36.31 -16.35 -18.19
N LEU A 349 -36.12 -16.19 -16.88
CA LEU A 349 -35.85 -17.29 -15.93
C LEU A 349 -36.90 -17.45 -14.82
N GLY A 350 -37.97 -16.64 -14.81
CA GLY A 350 -39.06 -16.76 -13.83
C GLY A 350 -38.66 -16.44 -12.38
N VAL A 351 -37.58 -15.67 -12.18
CA VAL A 351 -37.09 -15.22 -10.88
C VAL A 351 -37.32 -13.70 -10.80
N PRO A 352 -37.75 -13.12 -9.66
CA PRO A 352 -37.97 -11.68 -9.56
C PRO A 352 -36.75 -10.89 -10.07
N PRO A 353 -36.96 -9.74 -10.74
CA PRO A 353 -35.94 -9.03 -11.55
C PRO A 353 -34.70 -8.52 -10.80
N LEU A 354 -34.53 -8.88 -9.53
CA LEU A 354 -33.52 -8.39 -8.60
C LEU A 354 -32.41 -9.37 -8.27
N PHE A 355 -32.50 -10.59 -8.79
CA PHE A 355 -31.40 -11.55 -8.78
C PHE A 355 -30.23 -11.15 -9.70
N PHE A 356 -30.13 -9.95 -10.26
CA PHE A 356 -29.10 -9.61 -11.27
C PHE A 356 -28.28 -8.34 -11.02
N THR A 357 -28.39 -7.70 -9.85
CA THR A 357 -27.39 -6.67 -9.49
C THR A 357 -26.08 -7.27 -8.95
N ILE A 358 -26.08 -8.58 -8.64
CA ILE A 358 -24.88 -9.38 -8.30
C ILE A 358 -25.07 -10.82 -8.81
N TYR A 359 -25.29 -11.03 -10.13
CA TYR A 359 -25.15 -12.35 -10.79
C TYR A 359 -24.46 -12.21 -12.15
#